data_AF-A0A497SY85-F1
#
_entry.id   AF-A0A497SY85-F1
#
_cell.length_a   1.000
_cell.length_b   1.000
_cell.length_c   1.000
_cell.angle_alpha   90.00
_cell.angle_beta   90.00
_cell.angle_gamma   90.00
#
_symmetry.space_group_name_H-M   'P 1'
#
loop_
_entity.id
_entity.type
_entity.pdbx_description
1 polymer ?
#
loop_
_entity_poly.entity_id
_entity_poly.type
_entity_poly.pdbx_seq_one_letter_code
_entity_poly.pdbx_strand_id
1 'polypeptide(L)'
;MKKGIALISAIILIGITIVAVGIIYNSAVPIVKKLQISGETEKMKQVFNKLDEIVIDVASGGKGTRRTVYLTMGLGRLWLNSSDNSLYWKTETSAKVVSPRTQQKTGNLIFGSNLETYANETQYNGTDAYVLENEHLRVYIRKIGSPQNPEHYKTSDLLLSVYNKDIRKSLDLDGLEISIDSNPLSVSGQGYTVLSEKGKNLPYATVTAYMSSGYIDYYINFTLESGEDFIIIRGGLT
;
A
#
# COMPACT_ATOMS: atom_id res chain seq x y z
N MET A 1 -35.04 -57.89 -2.10
CA MET A 1 -33.67 -57.49 -2.47
C MET A 1 -33.60 -56.42 -3.57
N LYS A 2 -34.21 -56.59 -4.76
CA LYS A 2 -34.10 -55.62 -5.87
C LYS A 2 -34.53 -54.17 -5.54
N LYS A 3 -35.58 -53.99 -4.71
CA LYS A 3 -36.07 -52.65 -4.30
C LYS A 3 -35.13 -51.91 -3.33
N GLY A 4 -34.42 -52.64 -2.46
CA GLY A 4 -33.48 -52.03 -1.50
C GLY A 4 -32.19 -51.53 -2.16
N ILE A 5 -31.66 -52.31 -3.12
CA ILE A 5 -30.50 -51.90 -3.93
C ILE A 5 -30.85 -50.68 -4.78
N ALA A 6 -32.04 -50.66 -5.40
CA ALA A 6 -32.50 -49.51 -6.18
C ALA A 6 -32.61 -48.22 -5.33
N LEU A 7 -33.11 -48.32 -4.09
CA LEU A 7 -33.22 -47.18 -3.18
C LEU A 7 -31.84 -46.65 -2.75
N ILE A 8 -30.91 -47.55 -2.42
CA ILE A 8 -29.53 -47.19 -2.05
C ILE A 8 -28.83 -46.51 -3.22
N SER A 9 -28.93 -47.07 -4.43
CA SER A 9 -28.36 -46.47 -5.64
C SER A 9 -28.94 -45.08 -5.92
N ALA A 10 -30.26 -44.89 -5.73
CA ALA A 10 -30.90 -43.59 -5.91
C ALA A 10 -30.38 -42.54 -4.90
N ILE A 11 -30.23 -42.91 -3.62
CA ILE A 11 -29.70 -42.02 -2.58
C ILE A 11 -28.25 -41.64 -2.87
N ILE A 12 -27.42 -42.60 -3.29
CA ILE A 12 -26.02 -42.34 -3.66
C ILE A 12 -25.97 -41.37 -4.84
N LEU A 13 -26.81 -41.57 -5.87
CA LEU A 13 -26.81 -40.73 -7.07
C LEU A 13 -27.27 -39.30 -6.77
N ILE A 14 -28.27 -39.12 -5.89
CA ILE A 14 -28.68 -37.80 -5.39
C ILE A 14 -27.53 -37.16 -4.60
N GLY A 15 -26.87 -37.92 -3.71
CA GLY A 15 -25.72 -37.44 -2.94
C GLY A 15 -24.58 -36.95 -3.83
N ILE A 16 -24.21 -37.73 -4.85
CA ILE A 16 -23.20 -37.36 -5.84
C ILE A 16 -23.61 -36.09 -6.59
N THR A 17 -24.88 -35.97 -6.98
CA THR A 17 -25.40 -34.80 -7.70
C THR A 17 -25.32 -33.54 -6.84
N ILE A 18 -25.72 -33.60 -5.57
CA ILE A 18 -25.64 -32.46 -4.63
C ILE A 18 -24.19 -32.04 -4.44
N VAL A 19 -23.28 -32.99 -4.25
CA VAL A 19 -21.84 -32.70 -4.10
C VAL A 19 -21.28 -32.08 -5.37
N ALA A 20 -21.60 -32.60 -6.55
CA ALA A 20 -21.16 -32.06 -7.83
C ALA A 20 -21.64 -30.61 -8.04
N VAL A 21 -22.92 -30.33 -7.77
CA VAL A 21 -23.47 -28.96 -7.83
C VAL A 21 -22.79 -28.05 -6.81
N GLY A 22 -22.56 -28.54 -5.59
CA GLY A 22 -21.86 -27.80 -4.54
C GLY A 22 -20.44 -27.40 -4.92
N ILE A 23 -19.69 -28.32 -5.55
CA ILE A 23 -18.33 -28.06 -6.06
C ILE A 23 -18.39 -26.97 -7.15
N ILE A 24 -19.27 -27.13 -8.14
CA ILE A 24 -19.43 -26.15 -9.23
C ILE A 24 -19.78 -24.77 -8.67
N TYR A 25 -20.72 -24.69 -7.74
CA TYR A 25 -21.12 -23.44 -7.13
C TYR A 25 -19.96 -22.74 -6.40
N ASN A 26 -19.25 -23.48 -5.54
CA ASN A 26 -18.11 -22.94 -4.79
C ASN A 26 -16.95 -22.51 -5.70
N SER A 27 -16.74 -23.19 -6.83
CA SER A 27 -15.72 -22.81 -7.82
C SER A 27 -16.14 -21.65 -8.72
N ALA A 28 -17.42 -21.54 -9.07
CA ALA A 28 -17.92 -20.51 -9.98
C ALA A 28 -18.13 -19.15 -9.30
N VAL A 29 -18.59 -19.13 -8.05
CA VAL A 29 -18.90 -17.87 -7.32
C VAL A 29 -17.71 -16.90 -7.27
N PRO A 30 -16.47 -17.32 -6.94
CA PRO A 30 -15.30 -16.42 -6.94
C PRO A 30 -15.03 -15.80 -8.31
N ILE A 31 -15.22 -16.56 -9.38
CA ILE A 31 -15.00 -16.11 -10.77
C ILE A 31 -16.02 -15.04 -11.13
N VAL A 32 -17.31 -15.30 -10.87
CA VAL A 32 -18.39 -14.33 -11.14
C VAL A 32 -18.17 -13.04 -10.36
N LYS A 33 -17.82 -13.13 -9.07
CA LYS A 33 -17.48 -11.96 -8.25
C LYS A 33 -16.31 -11.17 -8.82
N LYS A 34 -15.24 -11.85 -9.27
CA LYS A 34 -14.09 -11.20 -9.90
C LYS A 34 -14.49 -10.47 -11.18
N LEU A 35 -15.30 -11.08 -12.03
CA LEU A 35 -15.78 -10.47 -13.28
C LEU A 35 -16.65 -9.24 -13.01
N GLN A 36 -17.59 -9.34 -12.06
CA GLN A 36 -18.45 -8.22 -11.67
C GLN A 36 -17.63 -7.02 -11.21
N ILE A 37 -16.65 -7.25 -10.33
CA ILE A 37 -15.85 -6.16 -9.75
C ILE A 37 -14.87 -5.60 -10.79
N SER A 38 -14.29 -6.45 -11.64
CA SER A 38 -13.45 -5.98 -12.75
C SER A 38 -14.25 -5.07 -13.70
N GLY A 39 -15.50 -5.43 -14.01
CA GLY A 39 -16.40 -4.61 -14.81
C GLY A 39 -16.72 -3.26 -14.15
N GLU A 40 -17.04 -3.26 -12.86
CA GLU A 40 -17.28 -2.03 -12.10
C GLU A 40 -16.03 -1.15 -12.02
N THR A 41 -14.86 -1.75 -11.79
CA THR A 41 -13.59 -1.04 -11.78
C THR A 41 -13.31 -0.37 -13.12
N GLU A 42 -13.50 -1.07 -14.23
CA GLU A 42 -13.29 -0.49 -15.57
C GLU A 42 -14.28 0.63 -15.87
N LYS A 43 -15.55 0.44 -15.51
CA LYS A 43 -16.57 1.49 -15.60
C LYS A 43 -16.18 2.72 -14.78
N MET A 44 -15.69 2.53 -13.56
CA MET A 44 -15.27 3.65 -12.73
C MET A 44 -14.04 4.36 -13.30
N LYS A 45 -13.06 3.66 -13.87
CA LYS A 45 -11.94 4.32 -14.58
C LYS A 45 -12.45 5.24 -15.68
N GLN A 46 -13.40 4.78 -16.49
CA GLN A 46 -14.00 5.62 -17.54
C GLN A 46 -14.75 6.83 -16.97
N VAL A 47 -15.46 6.65 -15.85
CA VAL A 47 -16.13 7.76 -15.15
C VAL A 47 -15.12 8.80 -14.67
N PHE A 48 -14.01 8.37 -14.07
CA PHE A 48 -12.97 9.30 -13.59
C PHE A 48 -12.21 9.97 -14.72
N ASN A 49 -11.93 9.29 -15.83
CA ASN A 49 -11.34 9.92 -17.01
C ASN A 49 -12.25 11.03 -17.57
N LYS A 50 -13.56 10.76 -17.68
CA LYS A 50 -14.53 11.79 -18.09
C LYS A 50 -14.62 12.94 -17.11
N LEU A 51 -14.51 12.67 -15.80
CA LEU A 51 -14.45 13.73 -14.80
C LEU A 51 -13.21 14.60 -14.96
N ASP A 52 -12.04 14.01 -15.22
CA ASP A 52 -10.79 14.74 -15.46
C ASP A 52 -10.92 15.65 -16.70
N GLU A 53 -11.45 15.13 -17.81
CA GLU A 53 -11.76 15.93 -19.00
C GLU A 53 -12.67 17.13 -18.68
N ILE A 54 -13.75 16.91 -17.92
CA ILE A 54 -14.67 17.97 -17.52
C ILE A 54 -14.00 19.00 -16.60
N VAL A 55 -13.10 18.56 -15.71
CA VAL A 55 -12.33 19.45 -14.84
C VAL A 55 -11.39 20.33 -15.67
N ILE A 56 -10.71 19.77 -16.67
CA ILE A 56 -9.84 20.52 -17.59
C ILE A 56 -10.65 21.55 -18.39
N ASP A 57 -11.83 21.17 -18.88
CA ASP A 57 -12.74 22.08 -19.60
C ASP A 57 -13.22 23.24 -18.72
N VAL A 58 -13.61 22.96 -17.48
CA VAL A 58 -14.04 24.00 -16.52
C VAL A 58 -12.88 24.92 -16.18
N ALA A 59 -11.68 24.38 -15.94
CA ALA A 59 -10.49 25.17 -15.65
C ALA A 59 -10.12 26.10 -16.81
N SER A 60 -10.34 25.66 -18.04
CA SER A 60 -10.06 26.43 -19.27
C SER A 60 -11.17 27.43 -19.63
N GLY A 61 -12.41 27.20 -19.16
CA GLY A 61 -13.57 28.03 -19.46
C GLY A 61 -13.68 29.36 -18.72
N GLY A 62 -12.72 29.72 -17.86
CA GLY A 62 -12.70 30.99 -17.13
C GLY A 62 -13.65 31.07 -15.92
N LYS A 63 -13.57 32.19 -15.18
CA LYS A 63 -14.27 32.36 -13.89
C LYS A 63 -15.79 32.33 -14.07
N GLY A 64 -16.46 31.46 -13.30
CA GLY A 64 -17.91 31.31 -13.31
C GLY A 64 -18.42 30.14 -14.16
N THR A 65 -17.55 29.51 -14.94
CA THR A 65 -17.88 28.29 -15.67
C THR A 65 -18.20 27.14 -14.71
N ARG A 66 -19.33 26.49 -14.95
CA ARG A 66 -19.81 25.33 -14.19
C ARG A 66 -20.23 24.22 -15.15
N ARG A 67 -20.13 22.97 -14.68
CA ARG A 67 -20.62 21.78 -15.37
C ARG A 67 -21.34 20.90 -14.36
N THR A 68 -22.39 20.22 -14.81
CA THR A 68 -23.11 19.23 -14.02
C THR A 68 -22.76 17.85 -14.55
N VAL A 69 -22.36 16.95 -13.66
CA VAL A 69 -22.01 15.57 -14.01
C VAL A 69 -22.92 14.62 -13.29
N TYR A 70 -23.53 13.70 -14.04
CA TYR A 70 -24.34 12.62 -13.49
C TYR A 70 -23.48 11.36 -13.41
N LEU A 71 -23.25 10.89 -12.19
CA LEU A 71 -22.42 9.72 -11.92
C LEU A 71 -23.30 8.55 -11.53
N THR A 72 -23.19 7.43 -12.25
CA THR A 72 -23.81 6.17 -11.85
C THR A 72 -22.72 5.26 -11.29
N MET A 73 -22.72 5.10 -9.98
CA MET A 73 -21.75 4.25 -9.28
C MET A 73 -22.36 2.87 -9.03
N GLY A 74 -21.56 1.82 -9.22
CA GLY A 74 -21.92 0.47 -8.80
C GLY A 74 -21.46 0.17 -7.38
N LEU A 75 -20.79 -0.96 -7.20
CA LEU A 75 -20.32 -1.43 -5.90
C LEU A 75 -19.12 -0.63 -5.39
N GLY A 76 -19.34 0.28 -4.44
CA GLY A 76 -18.25 1.01 -3.76
C GLY A 76 -18.74 2.31 -3.15
N ARG A 77 -17.79 3.13 -2.68
CA ARG A 77 -18.08 4.45 -2.11
C ARG A 77 -17.16 5.48 -2.72
N LEU A 78 -17.76 6.61 -3.10
CA LEU A 78 -17.04 7.80 -3.55
C LEU A 78 -16.81 8.73 -2.36
N TRP A 79 -15.60 9.23 -2.27
CA TRP A 79 -15.16 10.11 -1.20
C TRP A 79 -14.53 11.35 -1.81
N LEU A 80 -14.99 12.49 -1.33
CA LEU A 80 -14.37 13.77 -1.61
C LEU A 80 -13.54 14.17 -0.40
N ASN A 81 -12.24 14.34 -0.59
CA ASN A 81 -11.35 14.86 0.41
C ASN A 81 -10.91 16.27 0.02
N SER A 82 -11.56 17.25 0.64
CA SER A 82 -11.28 18.68 0.40
C SER A 82 -9.91 19.13 0.92
N SER A 83 -9.31 18.41 1.86
CA SER A 83 -7.97 18.77 2.37
C SER A 83 -6.87 18.45 1.35
N ASP A 84 -7.05 17.36 0.60
CA ASP A 84 -6.10 16.89 -0.40
C ASP A 84 -6.55 17.21 -1.84
N ASN A 85 -7.67 17.93 -2.00
CA ASN A 85 -8.34 18.19 -3.28
C ASN A 85 -8.47 16.92 -4.15
N SER A 86 -8.78 15.80 -3.52
CA SER A 86 -8.88 14.50 -4.18
C SER A 86 -10.28 13.94 -4.13
N LEU A 87 -10.69 13.34 -5.24
CA LEU A 87 -11.89 12.54 -5.35
C LEU A 87 -11.44 11.10 -5.58
N TYR A 88 -11.85 10.17 -4.73
CA TYR A 88 -11.48 8.77 -4.89
C TYR A 88 -12.69 7.86 -4.70
N TRP A 89 -12.68 6.75 -5.43
CA TRP A 89 -13.65 5.68 -5.27
C TRP A 89 -12.94 4.46 -4.72
N LYS A 90 -13.49 3.88 -3.65
CA LYS A 90 -12.97 2.69 -2.99
C LYS A 90 -14.04 1.60 -2.98
N THR A 91 -13.61 0.39 -3.29
CA THR A 91 -14.43 -0.82 -3.17
C THR A 91 -13.61 -1.89 -2.46
N GLU A 92 -14.24 -2.62 -1.55
CA GLU A 92 -13.59 -3.69 -0.78
C GLU A 92 -14.00 -5.04 -1.36
N THR A 93 -13.02 -5.89 -1.65
CA THR A 93 -13.27 -7.19 -2.23
C THR A 93 -12.19 -8.21 -1.89
N SER A 94 -12.61 -9.47 -1.78
CA SER A 94 -11.69 -10.61 -1.73
C SER A 94 -11.23 -11.07 -3.11
N ALA A 95 -11.86 -10.57 -4.19
CA ALA A 95 -11.46 -10.89 -5.55
C ALA A 95 -10.21 -10.09 -5.95
N LYS A 96 -9.14 -10.79 -6.33
CA LYS A 96 -7.91 -10.19 -6.86
C LYS A 96 -8.14 -9.67 -8.27
N VAL A 97 -8.62 -8.43 -8.39
CA VAL A 97 -8.86 -7.71 -9.66
C VAL A 97 -7.59 -7.01 -10.12
N VAL A 98 -6.85 -6.42 -9.19
CA VAL A 98 -5.51 -5.85 -9.40
C VAL A 98 -4.54 -6.60 -8.50
N SER A 99 -3.28 -6.70 -8.92
CA SER A 99 -2.22 -7.15 -8.02
C SER A 99 -2.22 -6.26 -6.77
N PRO A 100 -2.20 -6.85 -5.56
CA PRO A 100 -2.05 -6.08 -4.33
C PRO A 100 -0.81 -5.18 -4.40
N ARG A 101 -0.87 -4.02 -3.73
CA ARG A 101 0.27 -3.10 -3.60
C ARG A 101 0.84 -2.65 -4.95
N THR A 102 -0.05 -2.51 -5.93
CA THR A 102 0.30 -2.06 -7.28
C THR A 102 -0.49 -0.81 -7.61
N GLN A 103 0.18 0.16 -8.23
CA GLN A 103 -0.40 1.39 -8.71
C GLN A 103 -0.13 1.55 -10.20
N GLN A 104 -1.12 2.09 -10.91
CA GLN A 104 -1.02 2.60 -12.26
C GLN A 104 -1.45 4.06 -12.24
N LYS A 105 -0.68 4.91 -12.91
CA LYS A 105 -0.97 6.33 -13.03
C LYS A 105 -1.18 6.68 -14.50
N THR A 106 -2.29 7.35 -14.78
CA THR A 106 -2.64 7.83 -16.11
C THR A 106 -3.09 9.28 -15.98
N GLY A 107 -2.21 10.24 -16.28
CA GLY A 107 -2.47 11.66 -16.04
C GLY A 107 -2.71 11.95 -14.55
N ASN A 108 -3.88 12.51 -14.23
CA ASN A 108 -4.32 12.80 -12.86
C ASN A 108 -5.00 11.59 -12.18
N LEU A 109 -5.27 10.52 -12.94
CA LEU A 109 -5.93 9.32 -12.42
C LEU A 109 -4.91 8.38 -11.80
N ILE A 110 -5.15 8.00 -10.55
CA ILE A 110 -4.42 6.96 -9.84
C ILE A 110 -5.36 5.78 -9.65
N PHE A 111 -4.90 4.60 -10.07
CA PHE A 111 -5.63 3.35 -9.93
C PHE A 111 -4.72 2.29 -9.31
N GLY A 112 -5.19 1.60 -8.28
CA GLY A 112 -4.41 0.53 -7.66
C GLY A 112 -5.14 -0.20 -6.56
N SER A 113 -4.42 -1.09 -5.89
CA SER A 113 -4.88 -1.85 -4.73
C SER A 113 -3.90 -1.64 -3.59
N ASN A 114 -4.42 -1.51 -2.37
CA ASN A 114 -3.62 -1.31 -1.16
C ASN A 114 -2.73 -0.08 -1.31
N LEU A 115 -3.37 1.08 -1.46
CA LEU A 115 -2.75 2.39 -1.64
C LEU A 115 -2.96 3.24 -0.39
N GLU A 116 -2.78 2.69 0.80
CA GLU A 116 -3.07 3.40 2.05
C GLU A 116 -1.80 3.88 2.77
N THR A 117 -0.67 3.91 2.05
CA THR A 117 0.60 4.41 2.60
C THR A 117 0.78 5.90 2.29
N TYR A 118 1.30 6.62 3.28
CA TYR A 118 1.73 8.01 3.24
C TYR A 118 3.21 8.10 3.58
N ALA A 119 3.94 8.94 2.85
CA ALA A 119 5.33 9.22 3.14
C ALA A 119 5.66 10.69 2.94
N ASN A 120 6.38 11.29 3.89
CA ASN A 120 6.82 12.68 3.76
C ASN A 120 8.01 12.99 4.67
N GLU A 121 8.59 14.17 4.47
CA GLU A 121 9.51 14.79 5.43
C GLU A 121 8.75 15.49 6.54
N THR A 122 9.28 15.41 7.76
CA THR A 122 8.72 16.01 8.96
C THR A 122 9.81 16.22 10.01
N GLN A 123 9.42 16.65 11.20
CA GLN A 123 10.27 16.65 12.38
C GLN A 123 9.67 15.77 13.47
N TYR A 124 10.51 14.98 14.13
CA TYR A 124 10.16 14.19 15.30
C TYR A 124 10.99 14.67 16.49
N ASN A 125 10.35 15.23 17.52
CA ASN A 125 11.00 15.78 18.71
C ASN A 125 12.17 16.73 18.39
N GLY A 126 12.01 17.59 17.38
CA GLY A 126 13.03 18.56 16.94
C GLY A 126 14.14 17.99 16.07
N THR A 127 14.10 16.70 15.73
CA THR A 127 15.02 16.05 14.78
C THR A 127 14.34 15.91 13.42
N ASP A 128 15.03 16.29 12.35
CA ASP A 128 14.54 16.07 10.99
C ASP A 128 14.36 14.58 10.71
N ALA A 129 13.21 14.21 10.14
CA ALA A 129 12.80 12.82 9.96
C ALA A 129 11.98 12.62 8.69
N TYR A 130 11.99 11.41 8.19
CA TYR A 130 10.98 10.88 7.29
C TYR A 130 9.90 10.17 8.10
N VAL A 131 8.64 10.48 7.80
CA VAL A 131 7.49 9.74 8.31
C VAL A 131 6.99 8.78 7.24
N LEU A 132 6.89 7.51 7.60
CA LEU A 132 6.18 6.48 6.83
C LEU A 132 4.95 6.08 7.63
N GLU A 133 3.76 6.19 7.06
CA GLU A 133 2.51 5.86 7.74
C GLU A 133 1.60 5.03 6.86
N ASN A 134 1.03 3.96 7.41
CA ASN A 134 -0.05 3.21 6.78
C ASN A 134 -1.25 3.12 7.76
N GLU A 135 -2.16 2.17 7.56
CA GLU A 135 -3.32 1.96 8.42
C GLU A 135 -2.96 1.60 9.87
N HIS A 136 -1.88 0.81 10.05
CA HIS A 136 -1.52 0.16 11.31
C HIS A 136 -0.34 0.83 12.03
N LEU A 137 0.62 1.37 11.28
CA LEU A 137 1.87 1.90 11.79
C LEU A 137 2.13 3.33 11.33
N ARG A 138 2.79 4.09 12.20
CA ARG A 138 3.50 5.33 11.85
C ARG A 138 4.94 5.22 12.33
N VAL A 139 5.88 5.37 11.40
CA VAL A 139 7.30 5.12 11.60
C VAL A 139 8.07 6.40 11.32
N TYR A 140 8.98 6.75 12.21
CA TYR A 140 9.86 7.89 12.05
C TYR A 140 11.30 7.40 11.87
N ILE A 141 11.89 7.75 10.73
CA ILE A 141 13.27 7.43 10.38
C ILE A 141 14.03 8.74 10.28
N ARG A 142 15.18 8.85 10.93
CA ARG A 142 15.96 10.07 10.95
C ARG A 142 16.39 10.46 9.54
N LYS A 143 16.28 11.75 9.22
CA LYS A 143 16.85 12.33 8.00
C LYS A 143 18.29 12.75 8.30
N ILE A 144 19.23 12.23 7.52
CA ILE A 144 20.67 12.38 7.72
C ILE A 144 21.28 12.80 6.38
N GLY A 145 22.02 13.91 6.38
CA GLY A 145 22.80 14.37 5.23
C GLY A 145 22.04 14.42 3.90
N SER A 146 22.82 14.36 2.83
CA SER A 146 22.35 14.25 1.45
C SER A 146 23.43 13.58 0.59
N PRO A 147 23.11 13.11 -0.62
CA PRO A 147 24.13 12.53 -1.52
C PRO A 147 25.32 13.46 -1.79
N GLN A 148 25.12 14.78 -1.74
CA GLN A 148 26.18 15.78 -1.96
C GLN A 148 26.93 16.16 -0.68
N ASN A 149 26.31 15.97 0.49
CA ASN A 149 26.87 16.31 1.78
C ASN A 149 26.52 15.19 2.78
N PRO A 150 27.27 14.08 2.78
CA PRO A 150 27.08 13.00 3.72
C PRO A 150 27.46 13.46 5.14
N GLU A 151 26.81 12.86 6.13
CA GLU A 151 27.02 13.14 7.54
C GLU A 151 27.44 11.89 8.29
N HIS A 152 28.14 12.08 9.41
CA HIS A 152 28.49 10.97 10.29
C HIS A 152 27.27 10.52 11.09
N TYR A 153 26.99 9.22 11.10
CA TYR A 153 25.91 8.65 11.90
C TYR A 153 26.19 7.21 12.36
N LYS A 154 25.44 6.77 13.36
CA LYS A 154 25.38 5.37 13.81
C LYS A 154 24.08 4.73 13.37
N THR A 155 24.08 3.43 13.12
CA THR A 155 22.85 2.69 12.75
C THR A 155 21.79 2.75 13.85
N SER A 156 22.19 2.86 15.12
CA SER A 156 21.33 3.15 16.28
C SER A 156 20.46 4.40 16.14
N ASP A 157 20.91 5.37 15.34
CA ASP A 157 20.26 6.68 15.23
C ASP A 157 19.20 6.72 14.12
N LEU A 158 19.07 5.65 13.33
CA LEU A 158 18.21 5.61 12.16
C LEU A 158 16.73 5.57 12.52
N LEU A 159 16.34 4.66 13.43
CA LEU A 159 14.95 4.47 13.81
C LEU A 159 14.63 5.30 15.05
N LEU A 160 13.82 6.35 14.87
CA LEU A 160 13.48 7.26 15.96
C LEU A 160 12.29 6.77 16.79
N SER A 161 11.25 6.28 16.11
CA SER A 161 10.04 5.79 16.79
C SER A 161 9.16 4.97 15.86
N VAL A 162 8.46 4.00 16.44
CA VAL A 162 7.39 3.25 15.78
C VAL A 162 6.13 3.38 16.63
N TYR A 163 5.09 3.97 16.07
CA TYR A 163 3.78 4.10 16.69
C TYR A 163 2.82 3.10 16.08
N ASN A 164 2.27 2.22 16.91
CA ASN A 164 1.23 1.29 16.52
C ASN A 164 -0.14 1.94 16.76
N LYS A 165 -0.89 2.13 15.67
CA LYS A 165 -2.20 2.80 15.63
C LYS A 165 -3.32 1.90 16.13
N ASP A 166 -3.18 0.58 16.01
CA ASP A 166 -4.18 -0.39 16.45
C ASP A 166 -4.29 -0.42 17.98
N ILE A 167 -3.14 -0.46 18.67
CA ILE A 167 -3.07 -0.41 20.14
C ILE A 167 -2.87 1.02 20.68
N ARG A 168 -2.76 2.01 19.78
CA ARG A 168 -2.57 3.44 20.06
C ARG A 168 -1.36 3.75 20.96
N LYS A 169 -0.28 3.00 20.81
CA LYS A 169 0.93 3.13 21.65
C LYS A 169 2.18 3.13 20.77
N SER A 170 3.17 3.92 21.16
CA SER A 170 4.54 3.74 20.66
C SER A 170 5.10 2.41 21.16
N LEU A 171 5.83 1.71 20.29
CA LEU A 171 6.59 0.54 20.68
C LEU A 171 7.73 0.98 21.60
N ASP A 172 7.89 0.27 22.72
CA ASP A 172 9.03 0.45 23.61
C ASP A 172 10.22 -0.24 22.92
N LEU A 173 11.05 0.56 22.25
CA LEU A 173 12.24 0.08 21.54
C LEU A 173 13.48 0.41 22.36
N ASP A 174 14.25 -0.61 22.72
CA ASP A 174 15.56 -0.43 23.37
C ASP A 174 16.60 0.17 22.40
N GLY A 175 16.36 0.02 21.10
CA GLY A 175 17.18 0.57 20.02
C GLY A 175 17.16 -0.35 18.79
N LEU A 176 17.59 0.18 17.65
CA LEU A 176 17.86 -0.61 16.44
C LEU A 176 19.33 -0.47 16.07
N GLU A 177 20.13 -1.50 16.30
CA GLU A 177 21.51 -1.53 15.81
C GLU A 177 21.64 -2.52 14.64
N ILE A 178 22.27 -2.08 13.57
CA ILE A 178 22.57 -2.90 12.39
C ILE A 178 24.08 -2.96 12.22
N SER A 179 24.61 -4.18 12.13
CA SER A 179 26.02 -4.48 11.85
C SER A 179 26.13 -5.52 10.75
N ILE A 180 27.19 -5.42 9.94
CA ILE A 180 27.55 -6.42 8.94
C ILE A 180 28.61 -7.34 9.55
N ASP A 181 28.39 -8.65 9.50
CA ASP A 181 29.25 -9.69 10.08
C ASP A 181 29.58 -9.48 11.57
N SER A 182 28.71 -8.77 12.30
CA SER A 182 28.96 -8.34 13.69
C SER A 182 30.24 -7.51 13.87
N ASN A 183 30.73 -6.88 12.81
CA ASN A 183 31.94 -6.05 12.86
C ASN A 183 31.62 -4.66 13.43
N PRO A 184 32.27 -4.22 14.53
CA PRO A 184 32.02 -2.91 15.13
C PRO A 184 32.40 -1.73 14.22
N LEU A 185 33.25 -1.93 13.21
CA LEU A 185 33.57 -0.90 12.22
C LEU A 185 32.46 -0.68 11.19
N SER A 186 31.40 -1.52 11.21
CA SER A 186 30.24 -1.39 10.32
C SER A 186 29.08 -0.59 10.93
N VAL A 187 29.05 -0.36 12.25
CA VAL A 187 27.87 0.26 12.92
C VAL A 187 27.81 1.78 12.78
N SER A 188 28.90 2.40 12.33
CA SER A 188 29.00 3.84 12.14
C SER A 188 29.88 4.20 10.94
N GLY A 189 29.66 5.39 10.40
CA GLY A 189 30.32 5.82 9.18
C GLY A 189 29.79 7.14 8.67
N GLN A 190 30.14 7.47 7.42
CA GLN A 190 29.60 8.63 6.71
C GLN A 190 28.48 8.17 5.77
N GLY A 191 27.41 8.94 5.66
CA GLY A 191 26.40 8.65 4.65
C GLY A 191 25.18 9.53 4.76
N TYR A 192 24.07 9.04 4.24
CA TYR A 192 22.85 9.84 4.13
C TYR A 192 21.62 8.95 3.98
N THR A 193 20.45 9.53 4.19
CA THR A 193 19.16 8.85 4.03
C THR A 193 18.35 9.50 2.91
N VAL A 194 17.62 8.71 2.13
CA VAL A 194 16.75 9.19 1.06
C VAL A 194 15.40 8.50 1.14
N LEU A 195 14.33 9.29 1.03
CA LEU A 195 12.98 8.80 0.83
C LEU A 195 12.73 8.60 -0.68
N SER A 196 12.36 7.39 -1.10
CA SER A 196 12.19 7.05 -2.52
C SER A 196 11.06 7.83 -3.19
N GLU A 197 9.92 7.95 -2.50
CA GLU A 197 8.74 8.67 -3.01
C GLU A 197 8.02 9.37 -1.86
N LYS A 198 7.53 10.58 -2.12
CA LYS A 198 6.73 11.38 -1.20
C LYS A 198 5.30 11.48 -1.70
N GLY A 199 4.36 11.44 -0.78
CA GLY A 199 2.96 11.67 -1.08
C GLY A 199 2.03 10.76 -0.31
N LYS A 200 0.77 10.83 -0.70
CA LYS A 200 -0.32 9.99 -0.21
C LYS A 200 -0.67 8.95 -1.27
N ASN A 201 -1.40 7.94 -0.83
CA ASN A 201 -1.93 6.88 -1.66
C ASN A 201 -0.85 6.02 -2.34
N LEU A 202 0.24 5.75 -1.61
CA LEU A 202 1.34 4.93 -2.08
C LEU A 202 1.09 3.46 -1.75
N PRO A 203 1.53 2.52 -2.61
CA PRO A 203 1.45 1.09 -2.31
C PRO A 203 2.38 0.70 -1.14
N TYR A 204 3.51 1.38 -1.05
CA TYR A 204 4.50 1.26 0.00
C TYR A 204 5.35 2.53 0.04
N ALA A 205 6.08 2.72 1.13
CA ALA A 205 7.06 3.78 1.27
C ALA A 205 8.40 3.19 1.70
N THR A 206 9.50 3.66 1.10
CA THR A 206 10.85 3.17 1.41
C THR A 206 11.78 4.33 1.73
N VAL A 207 12.47 4.24 2.86
CA VAL A 207 13.65 5.07 3.17
C VAL A 207 14.89 4.20 3.04
N THR A 208 15.86 4.68 2.26
CA THR A 208 17.16 4.05 2.11
C THR A 208 18.21 4.83 2.88
N ALA A 209 18.89 4.20 3.82
CA ALA A 209 20.09 4.71 4.47
C ALA A 209 21.32 4.14 3.75
N TYR A 210 22.18 5.01 3.24
CA TYR A 210 23.47 4.66 2.67
C TYR A 210 24.56 4.86 3.73
N MET A 211 25.44 3.88 3.89
CA MET A 211 26.52 3.90 4.86
C MET A 211 27.84 3.59 4.17
N SER A 212 28.79 4.50 4.29
CA SER A 212 30.20 4.22 4.08
C SER A 212 30.88 4.07 5.43
N SER A 213 31.15 2.82 5.81
CA SER A 213 31.70 2.45 7.12
C SER A 213 33.21 2.20 7.04
N GLY A 214 33.84 2.00 8.20
CA GLY A 214 35.27 1.62 8.24
C GLY A 214 35.54 0.18 7.78
N TYR A 215 34.50 -0.62 7.54
CA TYR A 215 34.60 -2.03 7.11
C TYR A 215 34.15 -2.22 5.66
N ILE A 216 32.92 -1.81 5.35
CA ILE A 216 32.29 -1.99 4.04
C ILE A 216 31.25 -0.90 3.77
N ASP A 217 31.03 -0.59 2.50
CA ASP A 217 29.96 0.29 2.07
C ASP A 217 28.69 -0.54 1.82
N TYR A 218 27.56 -0.09 2.36
CA TYR A 218 26.29 -0.81 2.26
C TYR A 218 25.10 0.14 2.37
N TYR A 219 23.92 -0.37 2.05
CA TYR A 219 22.66 0.33 2.25
C TYR A 219 21.68 -0.48 3.10
N ILE A 220 20.74 0.22 3.73
CA ILE A 220 19.63 -0.34 4.49
C ILE A 220 18.33 0.27 3.98
N ASN A 221 17.40 -0.56 3.52
CA ASN A 221 16.06 -0.17 3.13
C ASN A 221 15.08 -0.47 4.27
N PHE A 222 14.34 0.56 4.66
CA PHE A 222 13.18 0.47 5.54
C PHE A 222 11.92 0.64 4.70
N THR A 223 11.16 -0.43 4.50
CA THR A 223 9.94 -0.41 3.70
C THR A 223 8.72 -0.65 4.58
N LEU A 224 7.77 0.29 4.53
CA LEU A 224 6.42 0.12 5.09
C LEU A 224 5.44 -0.04 3.94
N GLU A 225 4.79 -1.19 3.85
CA GLU A 225 3.78 -1.47 2.82
C GLU A 225 2.36 -1.19 3.35
N SER A 226 1.41 -0.92 2.45
CA SER A 226 0.01 -0.75 2.82
C SER A 226 -0.57 -2.05 3.41
N GLY A 227 -1.34 -1.91 4.49
CA GLY A 227 -2.02 -3.02 5.18
C GLY A 227 -1.13 -3.92 6.04
N GLU A 228 0.19 -3.67 6.12
CA GLU A 228 1.09 -4.45 6.98
C GLU A 228 1.23 -3.80 8.37
N ASP A 229 1.35 -4.62 9.41
CA ASP A 229 1.57 -4.19 10.80
C ASP A 229 3.05 -4.30 11.23
N PHE A 230 3.96 -4.48 10.26
CA PHE A 230 5.40 -4.55 10.45
C PHE A 230 6.16 -3.74 9.39
N ILE A 231 7.45 -3.50 9.67
CA ILE A 231 8.38 -2.84 8.75
C ILE A 231 9.33 -3.89 8.19
N ILE A 232 9.61 -3.83 6.90
CA ILE A 232 10.60 -4.69 6.24
C ILE A 232 11.94 -3.96 6.24
N ILE A 233 12.96 -4.59 6.82
CA ILE A 233 14.35 -4.09 6.80
C ILE A 233 15.17 -5.00 5.89
N ARG A 234 15.83 -4.43 4.88
CA ARG A 234 16.71 -5.16 3.95
C ARG A 234 18.03 -4.44 3.77
N GLY A 235 19.13 -5.17 3.91
CA GLY A 235 20.47 -4.66 3.61
C GLY A 235 21.01 -5.17 2.28
N GLY A 236 21.93 -4.43 1.69
CA GLY A 236 22.71 -4.86 0.54
C GLY A 236 24.01 -4.08 0.44
N LEU A 237 24.97 -4.61 -0.32
CA LEU A 237 26.22 -3.90 -0.62
C LEU A 237 25.96 -2.86 -1.70
N THR A 238 26.61 -1.71 -1.57
CA THR A 238 26.59 -0.64 -2.59
C THR A 238 27.67 -0.83 -3.63
#